data_AF-Q9U8D1-F1
#
_entry.id   AF-Q9U8D1-F1
#
_cell.length_a   1.000
_cell.length_b   1.000
_cell.length_c   1.000
_cell.angle_alpha   90.00
_cell.angle_beta   90.00
_cell.angle_gamma   90.00
#
_symmetry.space_group_name_H-M   'P 1'
#
loop_
_entity.id
_entity.type
_entity.pdbx_description
1 polymer ?
#
loop_
_entity_poly.entity_id
_entity_poly.type
_entity_poly.pdbx_seq_one_letter_code
_entity_poly.pdbx_strand_id
1 'polypeptide(L)' 'MSRLFTLVLIVLAMNVMMAIISDPVVEAVGCEECPMHCKGKNANPTCDDGVCNCNV' A
#
# COMPACT_ATOMS: atom_id res chain seq x y z
N MET A 1 38.36 -5.36 7.89
CA MET A 1 37.16 -5.79 7.15
C MET A 1 35.83 -5.48 7.87
N SER A 2 35.82 -4.84 9.06
CA SER A 2 34.58 -4.63 9.83
C SER A 2 33.70 -3.46 9.33
N ARG A 3 34.28 -2.28 9.06
CA ARG A 3 33.50 -1.08 8.70
C ARG A 3 32.73 -1.19 7.38
N LEU A 4 33.32 -1.80 6.37
CA LEU A 4 32.68 -2.00 5.06
C LEU A 4 31.43 -2.87 5.19
N PHE A 5 31.48 -3.93 6.00
CA PHE A 5 30.34 -4.81 6.22
C PHE A 5 29.19 -4.06 6.92
N THR A 6 29.50 -3.23 7.92
CA THR A 6 28.50 -2.39 8.59
C THR A 6 27.78 -1.45 7.62
N LEU A 7 28.52 -0.79 6.72
CA LEU A 7 27.93 0.12 5.74
C LEU A 7 26.99 -0.61 4.77
N VAL A 8 27.37 -1.79 4.30
CA VAL A 8 26.54 -2.61 3.40
C VAL A 8 25.23 -3.02 4.08
N LEU A 9 25.29 -3.42 5.36
CA LEU A 9 24.09 -3.75 6.14
C LEU A 9 23.15 -2.56 6.30
N ILE A 10 23.66 -1.36 6.56
CA ILE A 10 22.84 -0.14 6.70
C ILE A 10 22.12 0.17 5.40
N VAL A 11 22.82 0.13 4.26
CA VAL A 11 22.22 0.39 2.94
C VAL A 11 21.15 -0.66 2.60
N LEU A 12 21.42 -1.94 2.88
CA LEU A 12 20.44 -3.02 2.71
C LEU A 12 19.19 -2.77 3.58
N ALA A 13 19.35 -2.42 4.85
CA ALA A 13 18.22 -2.12 5.73
C ALA A 13 17.38 -0.95 5.21
N MET A 14 18.00 0.14 4.73
CA MET A 14 17.29 1.28 4.16
C MET A 14 16.50 0.91 2.90
N ASN A 15 17.07 0.07 2.02
CA ASN A 15 16.38 -0.41 0.82
C ASN A 15 15.21 -1.34 1.16
N VAL A 16 15.36 -2.22 2.16
CA VAL A 16 14.27 -3.07 2.65
C VAL A 16 13.16 -2.22 3.25
N MET A 17 13.49 -1.20 4.07
CA MET A 17 12.52 -0.26 4.62
C MET A 17 11.74 0.44 3.50
N MET A 18 12.40 0.97 2.47
CA MET A 18 11.70 1.57 1.32
C MET A 18 10.77 0.58 0.60
N ALA A 19 11.20 -0.67 0.44
CA ALA A 19 10.39 -1.71 -0.20
C ALA A 19 9.17 -2.13 0.64
N ILE A 20 9.31 -2.24 1.97
CA ILE A 20 8.18 -2.55 2.86
C ILE A 20 7.27 -1.35 3.09
N ILE A 21 7.73 -0.10 3.08
CA ILE A 21 6.79 1.05 3.25
C ILE A 21 5.93 1.24 1.98
N SER A 22 6.40 0.74 0.83
CA SER A 22 5.55 0.47 -0.33
C SER A 22 4.72 -0.82 -0.19
N ASP A 23 4.48 -1.28 1.04
CA ASP A 23 3.28 -2.04 1.38
C ASP A 23 2.14 -1.30 0.67
N PRO A 24 1.41 -2.01 -0.22
CA PRO A 24 0.35 -1.39 -0.98
C PRO A 24 -0.48 -0.68 0.06
N VAL A 25 -0.70 0.62 -0.15
CA VAL A 25 -1.86 1.27 0.43
C VAL A 25 -3.00 0.36 0.00
N VAL A 26 -3.36 -0.57 0.89
CA VAL A 26 -4.44 -1.52 0.73
C VAL A 26 -5.59 -0.58 0.66
N GLU A 27 -5.97 -0.25 -0.58
CA GLU A 27 -6.64 0.97 -0.99
C GLU A 27 -7.51 1.52 0.15
N ALA A 28 -6.89 2.30 1.04
CA ALA A 28 -7.59 3.25 1.89
C ALA A 28 -7.90 4.45 0.99
N VAL A 29 -8.35 4.14 -0.23
CA VAL A 29 -9.19 4.98 -1.03
C VAL A 29 -10.31 5.33 -0.08
N GLY A 30 -10.30 6.58 0.37
CA GLY A 30 -11.36 7.08 1.20
C GLY A 30 -12.70 6.79 0.53
N CYS A 31 -13.77 6.71 1.31
CA CYS A 31 -15.12 6.45 0.77
C CYS A 31 -15.49 7.39 -0.39
N GLU A 32 -14.89 8.58 -0.46
CA GLU A 32 -15.10 9.58 -1.52
C GLU A 32 -14.62 9.12 -2.91
N GLU A 33 -13.49 8.41 -2.98
CA GLU A 33 -12.89 7.95 -4.24
C GLU A 33 -13.28 6.50 -4.57
N CYS A 34 -13.85 5.76 -3.61
CA CYS A 34 -14.35 4.40 -3.78
C CYS A 34 -15.24 4.17 -5.02
N PRO A 35 -16.25 5.03 -5.32
CA PRO A 35 -17.06 4.85 -6.52
C PRO A 35 -16.29 5.00 -7.83
N MET A 36 -15.23 5.82 -7.87
CA MET A 36 -14.40 5.96 -9.07
C MET A 36 -13.57 4.71 -9.33
N HIS A 37 -13.07 4.05 -8.27
CA HIS A 37 -12.29 2.83 -8.36
C HIS A 37 -13.17 1.60 -8.72
N CYS A 38 -14.35 1.47 -8.11
CA CYS A 38 -15.26 0.35 -8.40
C CYS A 38 -15.97 0.45 -9.75
N LYS A 39 -16.06 1.65 -10.36
CA LYS A 39 -16.73 1.87 -11.66
C LYS A 39 -16.17 0.97 -12.77
N GLY A 40 -14.88 0.69 -12.76
CA GLY A 40 -14.25 -0.21 -13.74
C GLY A 40 -14.61 -1.69 -13.57
N LYS A 41 -15.09 -2.09 -12.38
CA LYS A 41 -15.45 -3.47 -12.03
C LYS A 41 -16.95 -3.74 -12.13
N ASN A 42 -17.77 -2.75 -12.47
CA ASN A 42 -19.23 -2.86 -12.52
C ASN A 42 -19.86 -3.32 -11.19
N ALA A 43 -19.16 -3.05 -10.08
CA ALA A 43 -19.52 -3.42 -8.72
C ALA A 43 -20.20 -2.25 -8.00
N ASN A 44 -21.03 -2.52 -7.00
CA ASN A 44 -21.55 -1.48 -6.13
C ASN A 44 -20.48 -1.08 -5.11
N PRO A 45 -19.97 0.17 -5.14
CA PRO A 45 -19.06 0.67 -4.11
C PRO A 45 -19.81 0.79 -2.79
N THR A 46 -19.37 0.09 -1.76
CA THR A 46 -19.80 0.29 -0.38
C THR A 46 -18.60 0.71 0.45
N CYS A 47 -18.81 1.62 1.40
CA CYS A 47 -17.77 1.99 2.35
C CYS A 47 -18.19 1.50 3.73
N ASP A 48 -17.43 0.53 4.27
CA ASP A 48 -17.65 -0.05 5.59
C ASP A 48 -16.46 0.29 6.47
N ASP A 49 -16.69 0.98 7.60
CA ASP A 49 -15.67 1.35 8.59
C ASP A 49 -14.43 2.08 8.00
N GLY A 50 -14.62 2.81 6.90
CA GLY A 50 -13.53 3.52 6.19
C GLY A 50 -12.78 2.66 5.16
N VAL A 51 -13.21 1.43 4.92
CA VAL A 51 -12.68 0.54 3.88
C VAL A 51 -13.61 0.54 2.67
N CYS A 52 -13.07 0.84 1.50
CA CYS A 52 -13.79 0.72 0.24
C CYS A 52 -13.95 -0.76 -0.16
N ASN A 53 -15.20 -1.18 -0.42
CA ASN A 53 -15.53 -2.52 -0.85
C ASN A 53 -16.31 -2.46 -2.18
N CYS A 54 -15.81 -3.16 -3.20
CA CYS A 54 -16.44 -3.22 -4.52
C CYS A 54 -17.22 -4.54 -4.63
N ASN A 55 -18.47 -4.56 -4.18
CA ASN A 55 -19.29 -5.77 -4.19
C ASN A 55 -19.97 -5.96 -5.56
N VAL A 56 -19.61 -7.03 -6.28
CA VAL A 56 -20.24 -7.41 -7.57
C VAL A 56 -21.57 -8.13 -7.40
#